data_AF-G0LG95-F1
#
_entry.id   AF-G0LG95-F1
#
_cell.length_a   1.000
_cell.length_b   1.000
_cell.length_c   1.000
_cell.angle_alpha   90.00
_cell.angle_beta   90.00
_cell.angle_gamma   90.00
#
_symmetry.space_group_name_H-M   'P 1'
#
loop_
_entity.id
_entity.type
_entity.pdbx_description
1 polymer ?
#
loop_
_entity_poly.entity_id
_entity_poly.type
_entity_poly.pdbx_seq_one_letter_code
_entity_poly.pdbx_strand_id
1 'polypeptide(L)'
;MTVRLRVLDDGAWISVNDHREVSVSELWRVEATDFCSCDLVDFVVENFQTVGVNGQTIEVIVYGQCIACGATGETEWLPVGRVIDGEFAVFDESTVRRTRESRKPETNSG
;
A
#
# COMPACT_ATOMS: atom_id res chain seq x y z
N MET A 1 9.79 -16.41 10.82
CA MET A 1 8.36 -16.62 10.53
C MET A 1 8.12 -16.27 9.07
N THR A 2 7.33 -17.07 8.37
CA THR A 2 6.98 -16.81 6.96
C THR A 2 5.59 -16.22 6.93
N VAL A 3 5.44 -15.02 6.38
CA VAL A 3 4.14 -14.35 6.19
C VAL A 3 3.68 -14.58 4.75
N ARG A 4 2.45 -15.03 4.56
CA ARG A 4 1.85 -15.18 3.23
C ARG A 4 1.18 -13.88 2.85
N LEU A 5 1.57 -13.30 1.71
CA LEU A 5 1.05 -12.04 1.20
C LEU A 5 0.40 -12.27 -0.16
N ARG A 6 -0.83 -11.79 -0.34
CA ARG A 6 -1.56 -11.92 -1.60
C ARG A 6 -2.43 -10.70 -1.84
N VAL A 7 -2.60 -10.36 -3.11
CA VAL A 7 -3.69 -9.50 -3.57
C VAL A 7 -4.89 -10.40 -3.85
N LEU A 8 -6.06 -10.04 -3.34
CA LEU A 8 -7.32 -10.81 -3.50
C LEU A 8 -8.39 -9.98 -4.20
N ASP A 9 -9.43 -10.69 -4.66
CA ASP A 9 -10.68 -10.13 -5.17
C ASP A 9 -10.45 -9.05 -6.23
N ASP A 10 -9.67 -9.38 -7.26
CA ASP A 10 -9.32 -8.49 -8.37
C ASP A 10 -8.69 -7.16 -7.93
N GLY A 11 -7.90 -7.18 -6.85
CA GLY A 11 -7.21 -6.00 -6.34
C GLY A 11 -7.98 -5.24 -5.27
N ALA A 12 -9.10 -5.78 -4.76
CA ALA A 12 -9.88 -5.12 -3.71
C ALA A 12 -9.29 -5.28 -2.31
N TRP A 13 -8.44 -6.29 -2.07
CA TRP A 13 -7.89 -6.57 -0.74
C TRP A 13 -6.42 -6.98 -0.76
N ILE A 14 -5.69 -6.56 0.27
CA ILE A 14 -4.45 -7.21 0.70
C ILE A 14 -4.77 -8.25 1.75
N SER A 15 -4.27 -9.45 1.50
CA SER A 15 -4.30 -10.53 2.46
C SER A 15 -2.96 -10.75 3.13
N VAL A 16 -2.99 -10.91 4.46
CA VAL A 16 -1.84 -11.30 5.27
C VAL A 16 -2.22 -12.56 6.04
N ASN A 17 -1.43 -13.62 5.88
CA ASN A 17 -1.71 -14.94 6.49
C ASN A 17 -3.15 -15.44 6.22
N ASP A 18 -3.63 -15.26 4.99
CA ASP A 18 -4.95 -15.70 4.52
C ASP A 18 -6.15 -14.95 5.14
N HIS A 19 -5.89 -13.87 5.90
CA HIS A 19 -6.91 -12.92 6.37
C HIS A 19 -6.97 -11.69 5.48
N ARG A 20 -8.16 -11.08 5.31
CA ARG A 20 -8.34 -9.80 4.61
C ARG A 20 -8.05 -8.66 5.59
N GLU A 21 -6.99 -7.90 5.35
CA GLU A 21 -6.48 -6.92 6.31
C GLU A 21 -6.62 -5.47 5.84
N VAL A 22 -6.39 -5.22 4.54
CA VAL A 22 -6.44 -3.85 3.98
C VAL A 22 -7.33 -3.85 2.74
N SER A 23 -8.36 -3.01 2.72
CA SER A 23 -9.28 -2.85 1.60
C SER A 23 -8.96 -1.65 0.72
N VAL A 24 -9.43 -1.71 -0.53
CA VAL A 24 -9.70 -0.51 -1.33
C VAL A 24 -10.83 0.30 -0.70
N SER A 25 -11.01 1.57 -1.11
CA SER A 25 -11.91 2.57 -0.51
C SER A 25 -11.36 3.35 0.68
N GLU A 26 -10.10 3.11 1.06
CA GLU A 26 -9.40 3.92 2.04
C GLU A 26 -8.94 5.24 1.41
N LEU A 27 -9.02 6.32 2.18
CA LEU A 27 -8.41 7.60 1.82
C LEU A 27 -7.04 7.70 2.49
N TRP A 28 -5.98 7.72 1.70
CA TRP A 28 -4.62 7.78 2.21
C TRP A 28 -4.01 9.16 2.01
N ARG A 29 -3.21 9.58 3.00
CA ARG A 29 -2.32 10.72 2.86
C ARG A 29 -0.98 10.27 2.34
N VAL A 30 -0.62 10.71 1.13
CA VAL A 30 0.62 10.28 0.46
C VAL A 30 1.50 11.48 0.15
N GLU A 31 2.74 11.44 0.64
CA GLU A 31 3.81 12.33 0.22
C GLU A 31 4.47 11.72 -1.03
N ALA A 32 3.95 12.09 -2.20
CA ALA A 32 4.39 11.61 -3.51
C ALA A 32 4.53 12.77 -4.51
N THR A 33 5.69 13.42 -4.50
CA THR A 33 5.99 14.58 -5.36
C THR A 33 5.90 14.27 -6.86
N ASP A 34 6.06 12.99 -7.22
CA ASP A 34 6.08 12.55 -8.62
C ASP A 34 4.69 12.13 -9.13
N PHE A 35 3.70 12.01 -8.24
CA PHE A 35 2.34 11.59 -8.63
C PHE A 35 1.51 12.77 -9.19
N CYS A 36 1.51 13.90 -8.48
CA CYS A 36 0.88 15.14 -8.93
C CYS A 36 1.49 16.35 -8.21
N SER A 37 1.11 17.56 -8.60
CA SER A 37 1.63 18.80 -8.02
C SER A 37 1.02 19.19 -6.66
N CYS A 38 0.34 18.28 -5.97
CA CYS A 38 -0.19 18.54 -4.62
C CYS A 38 0.90 18.32 -3.58
N ASP A 39 0.99 19.19 -2.57
CA ASP A 39 1.99 19.05 -1.49
C ASP A 39 1.82 17.73 -0.72
N LEU A 40 0.57 17.33 -0.51
CA LEU A 40 0.17 16.05 0.05
C LEU A 40 -1.01 15.52 -0.77
N VAL A 41 -0.90 14.27 -1.22
CA VAL A 41 -1.92 13.64 -2.06
C VAL A 41 -2.94 12.95 -1.15
N ASP A 42 -4.15 13.51 -1.06
CA ASP A 42 -5.32 12.79 -0.52
C ASP A 42 -5.78 11.79 -1.59
N PHE A 43 -5.33 10.55 -1.46
CA PHE A 43 -5.40 9.50 -2.47
C PHE A 43 -6.47 8.46 -2.13
N VAL A 44 -7.48 8.33 -2.99
CA VAL A 44 -8.46 7.24 -2.91
C VAL A 44 -7.86 6.01 -3.55
N VAL A 45 -7.74 4.93 -2.77
CA VAL A 45 -7.24 3.64 -3.26
C VAL A 45 -8.37 2.91 -3.97
N GLU A 46 -8.16 2.60 -5.25
CA GLU A 46 -9.16 1.92 -6.09
C GLU A 46 -8.77 0.48 -6.41
N ASN A 47 -7.46 0.19 -6.51
CA ASN A 47 -7.00 -1.16 -6.87
C ASN A 47 -5.57 -1.43 -6.40
N PHE A 48 -5.35 -2.53 -5.68
CA PHE A 48 -4.01 -3.03 -5.35
C PHE A 48 -3.39 -3.75 -6.55
N GLN A 49 -2.24 -3.26 -7.03
CA GLN A 49 -1.50 -3.87 -8.13
C GLN A 49 -0.57 -4.99 -7.63
N THR A 50 0.12 -4.76 -6.51
CA THR A 50 1.04 -5.74 -5.94
C THR A 50 1.30 -5.49 -4.46
N VAL A 51 1.81 -6.49 -3.77
CA VAL A 51 2.20 -6.47 -2.36
C VAL A 51 3.58 -7.11 -2.18
N GLY A 52 4.37 -6.54 -1.28
CA GLY A 52 5.71 -7.00 -0.97
C GLY A 52 6.09 -6.76 0.48
N VAL A 53 7.27 -7.27 0.85
CA VAL A 53 7.85 -7.09 2.18
C VAL A 53 9.21 -6.41 2.06
N ASN A 54 9.44 -5.43 2.94
CA ASN A 54 10.70 -4.72 3.09
C ASN A 54 11.09 -4.71 4.58
N GLY A 55 11.94 -5.67 4.96
CA GLY A 55 12.24 -5.96 6.37
C GLY A 55 10.98 -6.44 7.09
N GLN A 56 10.48 -5.64 8.03
CA GLN A 56 9.21 -5.90 8.74
C GLN A 56 8.03 -5.13 8.16
N THR A 57 8.25 -4.27 7.16
CA THR A 57 7.19 -3.43 6.60
C THR A 57 6.54 -4.15 5.43
N ILE A 58 5.21 -4.16 5.39
CA ILE A 58 4.46 -4.58 4.20
C ILE A 58 4.20 -3.33 3.37
N GLU A 59 4.49 -3.42 2.08
CA GLU A 59 4.38 -2.33 1.11
C GLU A 59 3.53 -2.78 -0.08
N VAL A 60 2.88 -1.82 -0.73
CA VAL A 60 2.00 -2.06 -1.88
C VAL A 60 2.27 -1.05 -2.98
N ILE A 61 1.91 -1.44 -4.21
CA ILE A 61 1.65 -0.50 -5.31
C ILE A 61 0.14 -0.47 -5.52
N VAL A 62 -0.43 0.72 -5.63
CA VAL A 62 -1.87 0.92 -5.81
C VAL A 62 -2.15 1.81 -7.00
N TYR A 63 -3.26 1.55 -7.68
CA TYR A 63 -3.90 2.48 -8.60
C TYR A 63 -5.02 3.23 -7.87
N GLY A 64 -5.20 4.50 -8.23
CA GLY A 64 -6.25 5.32 -7.65
C GLY A 64 -6.19 6.77 -8.10
N GLN A 65 -6.78 7.65 -7.30
CA GLN A 65 -7.01 9.04 -7.67
C GLN A 65 -6.71 10.01 -6.52
N CYS A 66 -6.06 11.13 -6.84
CA CYS A 66 -6.02 12.30 -5.97
C CYS A 66 -7.38 13.03 -5.99
N ILE A 67 -8.03 13.16 -4.83
CA ILE A 67 -9.34 13.84 -4.77
C ILE A 67 -9.24 15.37 -4.89
N ALA A 68 -8.05 15.93 -4.61
CA ALA A 68 -7.84 17.37 -4.65
C ALA A 68 -7.73 17.89 -6.10
N CYS A 69 -6.94 17.23 -6.96
CA CYS A 69 -6.68 17.68 -8.32
C CYS A 69 -7.24 16.75 -9.41
N GLY A 70 -7.71 15.56 -9.06
CA GLY A 70 -8.27 14.59 -10.01
C GLY A 70 -7.25 13.75 -10.77
N ALA A 71 -5.95 13.87 -10.49
CA ALA A 71 -4.92 13.03 -11.11
C ALA A 71 -5.15 11.55 -10.74
N THR A 72 -5.05 10.66 -11.74
CA THR A 72 -5.16 9.21 -11.56
C THR A 72 -3.86 8.52 -11.98
N GLY A 73 -3.58 7.36 -11.41
CA GLY A 73 -2.41 6.57 -11.78
C GLY A 73 -2.00 5.57 -10.71
N GLU A 74 -0.90 4.88 -10.99
CA GLU A 74 -0.22 4.02 -10.03
C GLU A 74 0.73 4.82 -9.14
N THR A 75 0.86 4.39 -7.89
CA THR A 75 1.87 4.92 -6.96
C THR A 75 3.17 4.14 -7.07
N GLU A 76 4.26 4.67 -6.51
CA GLU A 76 5.40 3.84 -6.10
C GLU A 76 5.02 3.00 -4.86
N TRP A 77 5.98 2.25 -4.31
CA TRP A 77 5.79 1.47 -3.09
C TRP A 77 5.38 2.34 -1.90
N LEU A 78 4.21 2.04 -1.34
CA LEU A 78 3.65 2.69 -0.16
C LEU A 78 3.52 1.69 1.00
N PRO A 79 3.92 2.06 2.23
CA PRO A 79 3.79 1.18 3.37
C PRO A 79 2.35 1.13 3.88
N VAL A 80 1.88 -0.08 4.20
CA VAL A 80 0.52 -0.31 4.74
C VAL A 80 0.51 -0.82 6.17
N GLY A 81 1.64 -1.33 6.66
CA GLY A 81 1.73 -1.83 8.03
C GLY A 81 3.06 -2.53 8.30
N ARG A 82 3.16 -3.14 9.47
CA ARG A 82 4.34 -3.91 9.89
C ARG A 82 3.96 -5.26 10.48
N VAL A 83 4.87 -6.21 10.34
CA VAL A 83 4.80 -7.50 11.05
C VAL A 83 5.61 -7.39 12.33
N ILE A 84 4.95 -7.53 13.48
CA ILE A 84 5.54 -7.47 14.82
C ILE A 84 5.16 -8.77 15.51
N ASP A 85 6.15 -9.55 15.96
CA ASP A 85 5.96 -10.84 16.63
C ASP A 85 5.06 -11.85 15.86
N GLY A 86 5.04 -11.74 14.52
CA GLY A 86 4.25 -12.60 13.63
C GLY A 86 2.84 -12.07 13.33
N GLU A 87 2.41 -11.00 13.97
CA GLU A 87 1.12 -10.36 13.77
C GLU A 87 1.26 -9.13 12.87
N PHE A 88 0.26 -8.91 12.01
CA PHE A 88 0.21 -7.73 11.16
C PHE A 88 -0.46 -6.57 11.90
N ALA A 89 0.26 -5.47 12.02
CA ALA A 89 -0.25 -4.20 12.50
C ALA A 89 -0.37 -3.23 11.32
N VAL A 90 -1.60 -2.98 10.89
CA VAL A 90 -1.93 -1.98 9.86
C VAL A 90 -1.58 -0.58 10.34
N PHE A 91 -1.12 0.27 9.44
CA PHE A 91 -0.96 1.70 9.72
C PHE A 91 -2.31 2.40 9.68
N ASP A 92 -2.52 3.28 10.64
CA ASP A 92 -3.72 4.11 10.74
C ASP A 92 -3.96 4.89 9.44
N GLU A 93 -5.23 5.11 9.09
CA GLU A 93 -5.65 5.87 7.90
C GLU A 93 -4.98 7.26 7.85
N SER A 94 -4.83 7.92 9.00
CA SER A 94 -4.28 9.26 9.13
C SER A 94 -2.75 9.32 8.92
N THR A 95 -2.08 8.15 8.87
CA THR A 95 -0.64 8.05 8.64
C THR A 95 -0.28 8.66 7.28
N VAL A 96 0.66 9.60 7.30
CA VAL A 96 1.30 10.09 6.08
C VAL A 96 2.26 9.01 5.56
N ARG A 97 1.92 8.44 4.42
CA ARG A 97 2.71 7.43 3.72
C ARG A 97 3.68 8.14 2.79
N ARG A 98 4.95 7.74 2.82
CA ARG A 98 5.97 8.22 1.89
C ARG A 98 6.30 7.13 0.90
N THR A 99 6.42 7.50 -0.36
CA THR A 99 7.02 6.60 -1.34
C THR A 99 8.45 6.31 -0.93
N ARG A 100 8.86 5.05 -1.02
CA ARG A 100 10.28 4.69 -0.85
C ARG A 100 10.86 4.46 -2.23
N GLU A 101 11.96 5.13 -2.54
CA GLU A 101 12.75 4.83 -3.73
C GLU A 101 13.06 3.34 -3.74
N SER A 102 12.75 2.73 -4.88
CA SER A 102 12.51 1.32 -5.08
C SER A 102 13.75 0.46 -4.82
N ARG A 103 13.88 -0.05 -3.59
CA ARG A 103 14.53 -1.35 -3.39
C ARG A 103 13.47 -2.42 -3.65
N LYS A 104 13.49 -3.02 -4.84
CA LYS A 104 12.57 -4.09 -5.26
C LYS A 104 12.32 -5.06 -4.09
N PRO A 105 11.10 -5.12 -3.51
CA PRO A 105 10.83 -6.00 -2.40
C PRO A 105 10.92 -7.45 -2.86
N GLU A 106 11.40 -8.33 -1.98
CA GLU A 106 11.45 -9.77 -2.23
C GLU A 106 10.02 -10.27 -2.41
N THR A 107 9.65 -10.57 -3.65
CA THR A 107 8.32 -11.07 -3.99
C THR A 107 8.28 -12.52 -3.52
N ASN A 108 7.68 -12.79 -2.36
CA ASN A 108 7.46 -14.16 -1.89
C ASN A 108 6.33 -14.80 -2.70
N SER A 109 6.65 -15.30 -3.89
CA SER A 109 5.82 -16.21 -4.65
C SER A 109 5.88 -17.60 -3.99
N GLY A 110 4.89 -17.89 -3.13
CA GLY A 110 4.71 -19.19 -2.46
C GLY A 110 3.28 -19.71 -2.52
#